data_AF-A0A8J1V1J5-F1
#
_entry.id   AF-A0A8J1V1J5-F1
#
_cell.length_a   1.000
_cell.length_b   1.000
_cell.length_c   1.000
_cell.angle_alpha   90.00
_cell.angle_beta   90.00
_cell.angle_gamma   90.00
#
_symmetry.space_group_name_H-M   'P 1'
#
loop_
_entity.id
_entity.type
_entity.pdbx_description
1 polymer ?
#
loop_
_entity_poly.entity_id
_entity_poly.type
_entity_poly.pdbx_seq_one_letter_code
_entity_poly.pdbx_strand_id
1 'polypeptide(L)'
;PFNTKQLISLLFQHVFLTGGNSMYANFAERLERDLLEMRPFKSTFNVKTANDPILDSWYGARKLANSTDFDSLCITKKMYEENGGDYLSEHFASNRYIPTPVLVPK
;
A
#
# COMPACT_ATOMS: atom_id res chain seq x y z
N PRO A 1 1.76 -7.44 20.11
CA PRO A 1 1.67 -6.09 19.49
C PRO A 1 3.05 -5.42 19.41
N PHE A 2 3.45 -4.96 18.22
CA PHE A 2 4.68 -4.16 18.06
C PHE A 2 4.48 -2.76 18.64
N ASN A 3 5.52 -2.20 19.25
CA ASN A 3 5.50 -0.79 19.63
C ASN A 3 5.80 0.10 18.41
N THR A 4 5.51 1.40 18.52
CA THR A 4 5.67 2.36 17.40
C THR A 4 7.10 2.37 16.83
N LYS A 5 8.13 2.24 17.67
CA LYS A 5 9.53 2.21 17.20
C LYS A 5 9.82 0.96 16.36
N GLN A 6 9.31 -0.20 16.78
CA GLN A 6 9.44 -1.45 16.04
C GLN A 6 8.70 -1.39 14.70
N LEU A 7 7.48 -0.85 14.67
CA LEU A 7 6.72 -0.68 13.43
C LEU A 7 7.42 0.26 12.44
N ILE A 8 7.93 1.39 12.93
CA ILE A 8 8.72 2.32 12.12
C ILE A 8 9.95 1.61 11.55
N SER A 9 10.68 0.85 12.37
CA SER A 9 11.84 0.10 11.90
C SER A 9 11.46 -0.90 10.82
N LEU A 10 10.37 -1.65 10.98
CA LEU A 10 9.89 -2.61 9.99
C LEU A 10 9.53 -1.92 8.67
N LEU A 11 8.81 -0.79 8.71
CA LEU A 11 8.41 -0.06 7.52
C LEU A 11 9.62 0.39 6.67
N PHE A 12 10.63 0.96 7.31
CA PHE A 12 11.82 1.45 6.59
C PHE A 12 12.73 0.33 6.07
N GLN A 13 12.63 -0.88 6.62
CA GLN A 13 13.31 -2.06 6.08
C GLN A 13 12.63 -2.62 4.82
N HIS A 14 11.45 -2.11 4.45
CA HIS A 14 10.61 -2.61 3.37
C HIS A 14 10.06 -1.48 2.48
N VAL A 15 10.92 -0.52 2.08
CA VAL A 15 10.53 0.51 1.10
C VAL A 15 10.60 -0.11 -0.30
N PHE A 16 9.46 -0.18 -0.98
CA PHE A 16 9.35 -0.78 -2.31
C PHE A 16 8.87 0.26 -3.33
N LEU A 17 9.62 0.43 -4.41
CA LEU A 17 9.32 1.40 -5.47
C LEU A 17 8.61 0.70 -6.62
N THR A 18 7.44 1.22 -6.97
CA THR A 18 6.60 0.76 -8.07
C THR A 18 6.02 1.96 -8.82
N GLY A 19 5.44 1.72 -9.99
CA GLY A 19 4.91 2.73 -10.90
C GLY A 19 5.99 3.30 -11.82
N GLY A 20 5.58 3.71 -13.02
CA GLY A 20 6.50 4.18 -14.06
C GLY A 20 7.35 5.39 -13.66
N ASN A 21 6.86 6.25 -12.77
CA ASN A 21 7.62 7.40 -12.26
C ASN A 21 8.82 7.00 -11.37
N SER A 22 8.84 5.78 -10.84
CA SER A 22 10.02 5.32 -10.07
C SER A 22 11.22 5.01 -10.97
N MET A 23 11.02 4.94 -12.29
CA MET A 23 12.07 4.65 -13.29
C MET A 23 12.84 5.89 -13.76
N TYR A 24 12.53 7.08 -13.24
CA TYR A 24 13.37 8.24 -13.52
C TYR A 24 14.81 7.97 -13.06
N ALA A 25 15.78 8.36 -13.89
CA ALA A 25 17.19 8.14 -13.57
C ALA A 25 17.54 8.77 -12.22
N ASN A 26 18.26 8.00 -11.39
CA ASN A 26 18.70 8.38 -10.04
C ASN A 26 17.57 8.57 -9.00
N PHE A 27 16.33 8.16 -9.29
CA PHE A 27 15.21 8.34 -8.35
C PHE A 27 15.40 7.54 -7.06
N ALA A 28 15.83 6.27 -7.15
CA ALA A 28 16.04 5.41 -5.99
C ALA A 28 17.17 5.94 -5.10
N GLU A 29 18.29 6.32 -5.71
CA GLU A 29 19.47 6.87 -5.06
C GLU A 29 19.15 8.20 -4.36
N ARG A 30 18.35 9.04 -5.02
CA ARG A 30 17.83 10.28 -4.42
C ARG A 30 16.99 9.97 -3.19
N LEU A 31 16.08 9.01 -3.29
CA LEU A 31 15.20 8.63 -2.19
C LEU A 31 16.01 8.03 -1.02
N GLU A 32 17.00 7.18 -1.29
CA GLU A 32 17.87 6.61 -0.26
C GLU A 32 18.61 7.70 0.52
N ARG A 33 19.13 8.73 -0.16
CA ARG A 33 19.76 9.87 0.50
C ARG A 33 18.78 10.63 1.40
N ASP A 34 17.60 10.95 0.87
CA ASP A 34 16.57 11.69 1.64
C ASP A 34 16.12 10.88 2.87
N LEU A 35 15.99 9.56 2.73
CA LEU A 35 15.70 8.67 3.85
C LEU A 35 16.84 8.67 4.88
N LEU A 36 18.11 8.60 4.45
CA LEU A 36 19.25 8.65 5.36
C LEU A 36 19.26 9.94 6.19
N GLU A 37 18.97 11.09 5.58
CA GLU A 37 18.94 12.40 6.24
C GLU A 37 17.80 12.53 7.25
N MET A 38 16.62 11.99 6.97
CA MET A 38 15.45 12.07 7.86
C MET A 38 15.49 11.05 9.01
N ARG A 39 16.27 9.98 8.87
CA ARG A 39 16.25 8.85 9.79
C ARG A 39 17.16 9.06 11.00
N PRO A 40 16.80 8.50 12.18
CA PRO A 40 17.68 8.56 13.35
C PRO A 40 19.08 8.00 13.03
N PHE A 41 20.11 8.62 13.61
CA PHE A 41 21.50 8.21 13.44
C PHE A 41 21.69 6.71 13.69
N LYS A 42 22.45 6.05 12.81
CA LYS A 42 22.71 4.59 12.79
C LYS A 42 21.50 3.68 12.57
N SER A 43 20.31 4.22 12.29
CA SER A 43 19.20 3.36 11.86
C SER A 43 19.41 2.88 10.43
N THR A 44 18.97 1.67 10.14
CA THR A 44 19.02 1.08 8.80
C THR A 44 17.68 1.26 8.08
N PHE A 45 17.73 1.18 6.77
CA PHE A 45 16.58 1.11 5.88
C PHE A 45 16.98 0.35 4.62
N ASN A 46 15.99 -0.02 3.81
CA ASN A 46 16.20 -0.75 2.57
C ASN A 46 15.19 -0.29 1.53
N VAL A 47 15.69 0.18 0.39
CA VAL A 47 14.90 0.58 -0.77
C VAL A 47 15.08 -0.47 -1.84
N LYS A 48 13.98 -1.00 -2.38
CA LYS A 48 13.99 -1.94 -3.49
C LYS A 48 13.07 -1.46 -4.59
N THR A 49 13.58 -1.45 -5.81
CA THR A 49 12.75 -1.19 -6.98
C THR A 49 12.11 -2.49 -7.47
N ALA A 50 10.87 -2.38 -7.92
CA ALA A 50 10.15 -3.43 -8.64
C ALA A 50 10.97 -3.94 -9.85
N ASN A 51 10.81 -5.22 -10.18
CA ASN A 51 11.49 -5.78 -11.35
C ASN A 51 10.89 -5.22 -12.64
N ASP A 52 9.57 -5.07 -12.66
CA ASP A 52 8.84 -4.34 -13.69
C ASP A 52 7.92 -3.31 -13.02
N PRO A 53 8.39 -2.07 -12.77
CA PRO A 53 7.60 -1.06 -12.07
C PRO A 53 6.29 -0.68 -12.76
N ILE A 54 6.15 -0.97 -14.06
CA ILE A 54 4.92 -0.69 -14.81
C ILE A 54 3.93 -1.85 -14.64
N LEU A 55 4.39 -3.10 -14.76
CA LEU A 55 3.52 -4.27 -14.81
C LEU A 55 3.35 -5.01 -13.48
N ASP A 56 4.22 -4.82 -12.49
CA ASP A 56 4.17 -5.57 -11.23
C ASP A 56 2.84 -5.37 -10.47
N SER A 57 2.24 -4.19 -10.55
CA SER A 57 0.89 -3.93 -10.00
C SER A 57 -0.18 -4.82 -10.65
N TRP A 58 -0.13 -4.97 -11.99
CA TRP A 58 -1.03 -5.84 -12.72
C TRP A 58 -0.74 -7.33 -12.46
N TYR A 59 0.54 -7.72 -12.39
CA TYR A 59 0.91 -9.09 -12.02
C TYR A 59 0.45 -9.45 -10.61
N GLY A 60 0.48 -8.51 -9.66
CA GLY A 60 -0.08 -8.66 -8.32
C GLY A 60 -1.59 -8.89 -8.36
N ALA A 61 -2.33 -8.06 -9.11
CA ALA A 61 -3.77 -8.23 -9.29
C ALA A 61 -4.12 -9.57 -9.97
N ARG A 62 -3.36 -9.96 -11.01
CA ARG A 62 -3.50 -11.28 -11.66
C ARG A 62 -3.28 -12.42 -10.67
N LYS A 63 -2.24 -12.32 -9.82
CA LYS A 63 -1.97 -13.34 -8.79
C LYS A 63 -3.11 -13.42 -7.78
N LEU A 64 -3.67 -12.28 -7.38
CA LEU A 64 -4.81 -12.21 -6.48
C LEU A 64 -6.06 -12.84 -7.09
N ALA A 65 -6.35 -12.53 -8.35
CA ALA A 65 -7.49 -13.09 -9.10
C ALA A 65 -7.41 -14.61 -9.28
N ASN A 66 -6.20 -15.17 -9.28
CA ASN A 66 -5.97 -16.62 -9.35
C ASN A 66 -5.81 -17.27 -7.96
N SER A 67 -6.01 -16.53 -6.86
CA SER A 67 -5.93 -17.10 -5.51
C SER A 67 -7.21 -17.82 -5.12
N THR A 68 -7.11 -18.76 -4.17
CA THR A 68 -8.27 -19.47 -3.61
C THR A 68 -9.23 -18.54 -2.88
N ASP A 69 -8.74 -17.39 -2.43
CA ASP A 69 -9.50 -16.46 -1.59
C ASP A 69 -10.23 -15.42 -2.43
N PHE A 70 -10.02 -15.37 -3.75
CA PHE A 70 -10.52 -14.30 -4.63
C PHE A 70 -12.03 -14.07 -4.51
N ASP A 71 -12.83 -15.14 -4.47
CA ASP A 71 -14.29 -15.05 -4.36
C ASP A 71 -14.71 -14.35 -3.06
N SER A 72 -13.95 -14.53 -1.97
CA SER A 72 -14.23 -13.88 -0.68
C SER A 72 -13.89 -12.38 -0.66
N LEU A 73 -13.06 -11.92 -1.61
CA LEU A 73 -12.68 -10.51 -1.75
C LEU A 73 -13.63 -9.74 -2.66
N CYS A 74 -14.39 -10.45 -3.50
CA CYS A 74 -15.28 -9.85 -4.48
C CYS A 74 -16.59 -9.34 -3.85
N ILE A 75 -17.12 -8.25 -4.41
CA ILE A 75 -18.46 -7.76 -4.09
C ILE A 75 -19.45 -8.53 -4.96
N THR A 76 -20.35 -9.29 -4.32
CA THR A 76 -21.40 -10.00 -5.04
C THR A 76 -22.49 -9.04 -5.53
N LYS A 77 -23.25 -9.45 -6.56
CA LYS A 77 -24.40 -8.67 -7.05
C LYS A 77 -25.39 -8.33 -5.94
N LYS A 78 -25.69 -9.28 -5.05
CA LYS A 78 -26.59 -9.09 -3.91
C LYS A 78 -26.07 -8.00 -2.97
N MET A 79 -24.78 -8.05 -2.62
CA MET A 79 -24.17 -7.04 -1.75
C MET A 79 -24.22 -5.64 -2.37
N TYR A 80 -23.99 -5.53 -3.69
CA TYR A 80 -24.12 -4.27 -4.41
C TYR A 80 -25.55 -3.73 -4.40
N GLU A 81 -26.55 -4.59 -4.65
CA GLU A 81 -27.97 -4.21 -4.62
C GLU A 81 -28.44 -3.76 -3.22
N GLU A 82 -27.89 -4.34 -2.16
CA GLU A 82 -28.24 -4.00 -0.77
C GLU A 82 -27.51 -2.76 -0.23
N ASN A 83 -26.22 -2.59 -0.57
CA ASN A 83 -25.37 -1.55 0.03
C ASN A 83 -25.08 -0.37 -0.91
N GLY A 84 -25.41 -0.49 -2.19
CA GLY A 84 -25.19 0.55 -3.20
C GLY A 84 -23.77 0.56 -3.79
N GLY A 85 -23.54 1.46 -4.74
CA GLY A 85 -22.27 1.54 -5.48
C GLY A 85 -21.09 2.11 -4.71
N ASP A 86 -21.35 2.77 -3.58
CA ASP A 86 -20.30 3.32 -2.70
C ASP A 86 -19.75 2.26 -1.72
N TYR A 87 -20.36 1.08 -1.67
CA TYR A 87 -19.91 0.00 -0.82
C TYR A 87 -18.60 -0.63 -1.34
N LEU A 88 -17.63 -0.76 -0.44
CA LEU A 88 -16.39 -1.50 -0.67
C LEU A 88 -16.26 -2.62 0.36
N SER A 89 -15.91 -3.82 -0.09
CA SER A 89 -15.56 -4.93 0.81
C SER A 89 -14.26 -4.61 1.54
N GLU A 90 -14.23 -4.75 2.87
CA GLU A 90 -13.00 -4.54 3.64
C GLU A 90 -12.12 -5.79 3.65
N HIS A 91 -10.93 -5.67 3.08
CA HIS A 91 -9.90 -6.71 3.13
C HIS A 91 -8.52 -6.09 2.93
N PHE A 92 -7.46 -6.90 3.00
CA PHE A 92 -6.06 -6.44 2.95
C PHE A 92 -5.65 -5.67 1.68
N ALA A 93 -6.46 -5.73 0.61
CA ALA A 93 -6.21 -5.09 -0.68
C ALA A 93 -7.30 -4.06 -1.06
N SER A 94 -8.20 -3.74 -0.13
CA SER A 94 -9.23 -2.72 -0.28
C SER A 94 -9.02 -1.61 0.75
N ASN A 95 -9.74 -0.49 0.56
CA ASN A 95 -9.72 0.60 1.52
C ASN A 95 -10.53 0.23 2.77
N ARG A 96 -10.05 0.67 3.93
CA ARG A 96 -10.81 0.58 5.18
C ARG A 96 -11.87 1.67 5.20
N TYR A 97 -13.09 1.35 5.66
CA TYR A 97 -14.09 2.36 5.93
C TYR A 97 -13.63 3.24 7.10
N ILE A 98 -13.59 4.54 6.85
CA ILE A 98 -13.32 5.55 7.88
C ILE A 98 -14.53 6.48 7.89
N PRO A 99 -15.29 6.55 9.01
CA PRO A 99 -16.45 7.43 9.07
C PRO A 99 -15.99 8.88 8.88
N THR A 100 -16.74 9.63 8.08
CA THR A 100 -16.48 11.06 7.90
C THR A 100 -16.49 11.75 9.27
N PRO A 101 -15.47 12.56 9.60
CA PRO A 101 -15.46 13.30 10.86
C PRO A 101 -16.72 14.15 11.00
N VAL A 102 -17.29 14.19 12.20
CA VAL A 102 -18.47 15.02 12.48
C VAL A 102 -18.09 16.47 12.24
N LEU A 103 -18.86 17.18 11.41
CA LEU A 103 -18.66 18.60 11.19
C LEU A 103 -18.84 19.33 12.52
N VAL A 104 -17.79 20.00 12.99
CA VAL A 104 -17.90 20.91 14.12
C VAL A 104 -18.64 22.15 13.61
N PRO A 105 -19.78 22.54 14.20
CA PRO A 105 -20.46 23.79 13.85
C PRO A 105 -19.48 24.96 13.99
N LYS A 106 -19.52 25.89 13.04
CA LYS A 106 -18.71 27.12 13.08
C LYS A 106 -19.18 28.06 14.17
#